data_AF-A0A3D4FMY1-F1
#
_entry.id   AF-A0A3D4FMY1-F1
#
_cell.length_a   1.000
_cell.length_b   1.000
_cell.length_c   1.000
_cell.angle_alpha   90.00
_cell.angle_beta   90.00
_cell.angle_gamma   90.00
#
_symmetry.space_group_name_H-M   'P 1'
#
loop_
_entity.id
_entity.type
_entity.pdbx_description
1 polymer ?
#
loop_
_entity_poly.entity_id
_entity_poly.type
_entity_poly.pdbx_seq_one_letter_code
_entity_poly.pdbx_strand_id
1 'polypeptide(L)'
;MNFLIMASSNPFVPKITAILNDIKGWFLALVAVVTVVVILIHAFKYFQGDGSEKAEAMSNIKKTVYMGGGVFFLIWFATYVVDKMKV
;
A
#
# COMPACT_ATOMS: atom_id res chain seq x y z
N MET A 1 31.95 8.58 -20.40
CA MET A 1 31.94 7.44 -19.46
C MET A 1 30.64 7.55 -18.66
N ASN A 2 29.65 6.74 -19.02
CA ASN A 2 28.25 6.91 -18.61
C ASN A 2 28.09 6.85 -17.09
N PHE A 3 27.37 7.82 -16.50
CA PHE A 3 26.95 7.81 -15.09
C PHE A 3 26.30 6.46 -14.69
N LEU A 4 25.61 5.83 -15.64
CA LEU A 4 25.00 4.51 -15.51
C LEU A 4 26.00 3.37 -15.29
N ILE A 5 27.21 3.44 -15.87
CA ILE A 5 28.27 2.44 -15.69
C ILE A 5 28.93 2.60 -14.31
N MET A 6 29.02 3.83 -13.82
CA MET A 6 29.58 4.12 -12.48
C MET A 6 28.62 3.70 -11.35
N ALA A 7 27.30 3.80 -11.59
CA ALA A 7 26.27 3.29 -10.68
C ALA A 7 26.19 1.76 -10.67
N SER A 8 26.38 1.09 -11.82
CA SER A 8 26.36 -0.39 -11.88
C SER A 8 27.58 -1.04 -11.22
N SER A 9 28.69 -0.32 -11.06
CA SER A 9 29.89 -0.77 -10.34
C SER A 9 29.89 -0.46 -8.84
N ASN A 10 28.84 0.19 -8.33
CA ASN A 10 28.80 0.64 -6.94
C ASN A 10 28.12 -0.40 -6.03
N PRO A 11 28.85 -1.07 -5.11
CA PRO A 11 28.32 -2.14 -4.26
C PRO A 11 27.22 -1.67 -3.28
N PHE A 12 27.01 -0.36 -3.13
CA PHE A 12 25.96 0.20 -2.28
C PHE A 12 24.58 0.23 -2.94
N VAL A 13 24.50 0.34 -4.27
CA VAL A 13 23.23 0.40 -5.02
C VAL A 13 22.34 -0.84 -4.82
N PRO A 14 22.84 -2.09 -4.97
CA PRO A 14 22.00 -3.27 -4.73
C PRO A 14 21.57 -3.40 -3.27
N LYS A 15 22.41 -3.00 -2.30
CA LYS A 15 22.06 -3.01 -0.87
C LYS A 15 20.93 -2.03 -0.55
N ILE A 16 21.02 -0.79 -1.08
CA ILE A 16 19.97 0.22 -0.92
C ILE A 16 18.68 -0.25 -1.59
N THR A 17 18.78 -0.85 -2.77
CA THR A 17 17.61 -1.39 -3.49
C THR A 17 16.91 -2.51 -2.71
N ALA A 18 17.68 -3.40 -2.07
CA ALA A 18 17.13 -4.46 -1.22
C ALA A 18 16.37 -3.86 -0.02
N ILE A 19 16.97 -2.90 0.69
CA ILE A 19 16.32 -2.21 1.81
C ILE A 19 15.02 -1.52 1.38
N LEU A 20 15.03 -0.83 0.23
CA LEU A 20 13.83 -0.17 -0.29
C LEU A 20 12.73 -1.17 -0.65
N ASN A 21 13.08 -2.33 -1.20
CA ASN A 21 12.13 -3.40 -1.52
C ASN A 21 11.52 -4.01 -0.25
N ASP A 22 12.34 -4.24 0.78
CA ASP A 22 11.86 -4.72 2.07
C ASP A 22 10.89 -3.70 2.65
N ILE A 23 11.31 -2.44 2.83
CA ILE A 23 10.49 -1.36 3.39
C ILE A 23 9.15 -1.23 2.67
N LYS A 24 9.15 -1.32 1.33
CA LYS A 24 7.92 -1.33 0.51
C LYS A 24 6.99 -2.48 0.90
N GLY A 25 7.52 -3.69 1.10
CA GLY A 25 6.75 -4.85 1.56
C GLY A 25 6.14 -4.61 2.96
N TRP A 26 6.91 -4.06 3.89
CA TRP A 26 6.43 -3.71 5.24
C TRP A 26 5.31 -2.66 5.20
N PHE A 27 5.45 -1.61 4.40
CA PHE A 27 4.40 -0.59 4.25
C PHE A 27 3.11 -1.16 3.64
N LEU A 28 3.23 -2.01 2.61
CA LEU A 28 2.07 -2.69 2.02
C LEU A 28 1.34 -3.56 3.06
N ALA A 29 2.09 -4.36 3.81
CA ALA A 29 1.53 -5.20 4.86
C ALA A 29 0.83 -4.37 5.94
N LEU A 30 1.45 -3.27 6.38
CA LEU A 30 0.87 -2.37 7.37
C LEU A 30 -0.42 -1.72 6.87
N VAL A 31 -0.45 -1.23 5.63
CA VAL A 31 -1.67 -0.66 5.03
C VAL A 31 -2.78 -1.72 4.94
N ALA A 32 -2.45 -2.96 4.57
CA ALA A 32 -3.40 -4.06 4.52
C ALA A 32 -4.01 -4.33 5.91
N VAL A 33 -3.17 -4.47 6.93
CA VAL A 33 -3.59 -4.75 8.31
C VAL A 33 -4.47 -3.62 8.83
N VAL A 34 -4.05 -2.36 8.69
CA VAL A 34 -4.83 -1.20 9.13
C VAL A 34 -6.18 -1.14 8.41
N THR A 35 -6.21 -1.37 7.10
CA THR A 35 -7.44 -1.41 6.31
C THR A 35 -8.41 -2.45 6.86
N VAL A 36 -7.95 -3.68 7.10
CA VAL A 36 -8.78 -4.77 7.63
C VAL A 36 -9.29 -4.45 9.03
N VAL A 37 -8.42 -3.97 9.93
CA VAL A 37 -8.79 -3.62 11.31
C VAL A 37 -9.86 -2.53 11.33
N VAL A 38 -9.69 -1.47 10.54
CA VAL A 38 -10.66 -0.37 10.47
C VAL A 38 -12.00 -0.84 9.90
N ILE A 39 -11.99 -1.71 8.88
CA ILE A 39 -13.22 -2.30 8.33
C ILE A 39 -13.92 -3.14 9.40
N LEU A 40 -13.19 -3.96 10.16
CA LEU A 40 -13.77 -4.78 11.23
C LEU A 40 -14.41 -3.91 12.33
N ILE A 41 -13.75 -2.84 12.76
CA ILE A 41 -14.30 -1.90 13.75
C ILE A 41 -15.63 -1.32 13.26
N HIS A 42 -15.70 -0.87 12.01
CA HIS A 42 -16.94 -0.35 11.45
C HIS A 42 -17.99 -1.44 11.20
N ALA A 43 -17.58 -2.67 10.89
CA ALA A 43 -18.49 -3.79 10.76
C ALA A 43 -19.16 -4.11 12.11
N PHE A 44 -18.42 -4.10 13.22
CA PHE A 44 -19.01 -4.24 14.55
C PHE A 44 -20.00 -3.12 14.87
N LYS A 45 -19.66 -1.86 14.55
CA LYS A 45 -20.59 -0.73 14.69
C LYS A 45 -21.85 -0.91 13.83
N TYR A 46 -21.72 -1.44 12.63
CA TYR A 46 -22.86 -1.76 11.77
C TYR A 46 -23.77 -2.83 12.39
N PHE A 47 -23.22 -3.86 13.02
CA PHE A 47 -24.04 -4.91 13.63
C PHE A 47 -24.74 -4.45 14.92
N GLN A 48 -24.11 -3.56 15.69
CA GLN A 48 -24.62 -3.12 16.99
C GLN A 48 -25.49 -1.85 16.93
N GLY A 49 -25.35 -1.04 15.87
CA GLY A 49 -25.97 0.28 15.81
C GLY A 49 -27.39 0.32 15.28
N ASP A 50 -28.02 1.48 15.41
CA ASP A 50 -29.34 1.77 14.84
C ASP A 50 -29.29 2.08 13.32
N GLY A 51 -30.44 2.41 12.71
CA GLY A 51 -30.51 2.66 11.27
C GLY A 51 -29.59 3.78 10.77
N SER A 52 -29.34 4.80 11.60
CA SER A 52 -28.46 5.92 11.26
C SER A 52 -26.99 5.53 11.40
N GLU A 53 -26.63 4.84 12.49
CA GLU A 53 -25.27 4.37 12.77
C GLU A 53 -24.81 3.33 11.74
N LYS A 54 -25.74 2.49 11.26
CA LYS A 54 -25.49 1.54 10.17
C LYS A 54 -25.12 2.23 8.85
N ALA A 55 -25.85 3.28 8.48
CA ALA A 55 -25.57 4.03 7.26
C ALA A 55 -24.19 4.70 7.32
N GLU A 56 -23.85 5.28 8.48
CA GLU A 56 -22.54 5.87 8.72
C GLU A 56 -21.42 4.83 8.69
N ALA A 57 -21.58 3.71 9.41
CA ALA A 57 -20.62 2.62 9.42
C ALA A 57 -20.34 2.08 8.00
N MET A 58 -21.39 1.88 7.20
CA MET A 58 -21.25 1.45 5.80
C MET A 58 -20.50 2.49 4.95
N SER A 59 -20.79 3.79 5.14
CA SER A 59 -20.07 4.88 4.44
C SER A 59 -18.58 4.85 4.77
N ASN A 60 -18.24 4.68 6.05
CA ASN A 60 -16.86 4.64 6.50
C ASN A 60 -16.11 3.37 6.04
N ILE A 61 -16.78 2.21 5.97
CA ILE A 61 -16.22 1.00 5.35
C ILE A 61 -15.86 1.27 3.90
N LYS A 62 -16.79 1.84 3.11
CA LYS A 62 -16.54 2.15 1.69
C LYS A 62 -15.36 3.11 1.52
N LYS A 63 -15.31 4.18 2.30
CA LYS A 63 -14.17 5.13 2.30
C LYS A 63 -12.85 4.41 2.59
N THR A 64 -12.83 3.52 3.59
CA THR A 64 -11.64 2.75 3.97
C THR A 64 -11.20 1.83 2.83
N VAL A 65 -12.15 1.15 2.17
CA VAL A 65 -11.86 0.31 1.00
C VAL A 65 -11.32 1.13 -0.17
N TYR A 66 -11.91 2.30 -0.46
CA TYR A 66 -11.40 3.16 -1.55
C TYR A 66 -10.00 3.69 -1.27
N MET A 67 -9.72 4.09 -0.02
CA MET A 67 -8.38 4.54 0.38
C MET A 67 -7.37 3.39 0.33
N GLY A 68 -7.67 2.25 0.97
CA GLY A 68 -6.80 1.09 0.98
C GLY A 68 -6.54 0.56 -0.43
N GLY A 69 -7.61 0.38 -1.22
CA GLY A 69 -7.53 -0.04 -2.62
C GLY A 69 -6.74 0.93 -3.49
N GLY A 70 -6.90 2.25 -3.29
CA GLY A 70 -6.13 3.27 -4.00
C GLY A 70 -4.63 3.19 -3.71
N VAL A 71 -4.24 3.03 -2.45
CA VAL A 71 -2.82 2.85 -2.06
C VAL A 71 -2.25 1.58 -2.67
N PHE A 72 -2.97 0.47 -2.61
CA PHE A 72 -2.56 -0.79 -3.24
C PHE A 72 -2.37 -0.65 -4.75
N PHE A 73 -3.31 0.00 -5.43
CA PHE A 73 -3.23 0.25 -6.86
C PHE A 73 -2.00 1.09 -7.24
N LEU A 74 -1.74 2.19 -6.50
CA LEU A 74 -0.58 3.05 -6.76
C LEU A 74 0.74 2.29 -6.60
N ILE A 75 0.87 1.47 -5.56
CA ILE A 75 2.11 0.70 -5.33
C ILE A 75 2.26 -0.38 -6.39
N TRP A 76 1.19 -1.07 -6.78
CA TRP A 76 1.20 -2.02 -7.88
C TRP A 76 1.63 -1.34 -9.19
N PHE A 77 1.04 -0.20 -9.51
CA PHE A 77 1.34 0.55 -10.74
C PHE A 77 2.79 1.04 -10.75
N ALA A 78 3.28 1.59 -9.65
CA ALA A 78 4.69 2.00 -9.52
C ALA A 78 5.65 0.81 -9.74
N THR A 79 5.29 -0.37 -9.22
CA THR A 79 6.06 -1.61 -9.43
C THR A 79 6.08 -2.00 -10.91
N TYR A 80 4.91 -1.98 -11.55
CA TYR A 80 4.76 -2.29 -12.96
C TYR A 80 5.61 -1.37 -13.84
N VAL A 81 5.56 -0.05 -13.60
CA VAL A 81 6.34 0.94 -14.35
C VAL A 81 7.84 0.71 -14.17
N VAL A 82 8.31 0.51 -12.93
CA VAL A 82 9.74 0.23 -12.66
C VAL A 82 10.20 -1.03 -13.39
N ASP A 83 9.44 -2.11 -13.37
CA ASP A 83 9.82 -3.34 -14.07
C ASP A 83 9.83 -3.18 -15.59
N LYS A 84 8.97 -2.34 -16.16
CA LYS A 84 8.99 -2.01 -17.59
C LYS A 84 10.10 -1.04 -17.98
N MET A 85 10.60 -0.22 -17.05
CA MET A 85 11.71 0.72 -17.28
C MET A 85 13.09 0.08 -17.12
N LYS A 86 13.21 -1.13 -16.56
CA LYS A 86 14.47 -1.90 -16.47
C LYS A 86 14.97 -2.43 -17.83
N VAL A 87 14.76 -1.69 -18.92
CA VAL A 87 15.42 -1.92 -20.22
C VAL A 87 16.92 -1.68 -20.06
#